data_AF-A0A1B0B0G7-F1
#
_entry.id   AF-A0A1B0B0G7-F1
#
_cell.length_a   1.000
_cell.length_b   1.000
_cell.length_c   1.000
_cell.angle_alpha   90.00
_cell.angle_beta   90.00
_cell.angle_gamma   90.00
#
_symmetry.space_group_name_H-M   'P 1'
#
loop_
_entity.id
_entity.type
_entity.pdbx_description
1 polymer ?
#
loop_
_entity_poly.entity_id
_entity_poly.type
_entity_poly.pdbx_seq_one_letter_code
_entity_poly.pdbx_strand_id
1 'polypeptide(L)'
;MKRFPQQEYQNPGAVQFGNFINYYQFNSAEQRLGLLSKKHWFVEKGCEDSPYLVLDVGCNSGVFTQLLKKFLTQVIIPSRNIKIYAVDLDPDLIKRAQADNNCDIDIEFACLDVMAVKDFTKIQDYLDKYKRKKFDAVCCFSITMWIHLNHDDTGLQEFLRNLCSLSELLVVEAQPWRCYQTAERRMKKVNNSFPLFLKLKWRSNVVEEIEKYLTNTLQRTKVYESLPTKWKRKICFFK
;
A
#
# COMPACT_ATOMS: atom_id res chain seq x y z
N MET A 1 26.42 35.40 1.91
CA MET A 1 25.24 34.61 2.30
C MET A 1 24.50 34.16 1.05
N LYS A 2 24.68 32.90 0.62
CA LYS A 2 23.93 32.36 -0.53
C LYS A 2 22.54 31.96 -0.01
N ARG A 3 21.50 32.68 -0.43
CA ARG A 3 20.11 32.29 -0.18
C ARG A 3 19.84 31.02 -1.00
N PHE A 4 19.46 29.95 -0.31
CA PHE A 4 18.91 28.76 -0.96
C PHE A 4 17.59 29.14 -1.65
N PRO A 5 17.29 28.63 -2.86
CA PRO A 5 16.01 28.89 -3.51
C PRO A 5 14.90 28.31 -2.64
N GLN A 6 13.93 29.14 -2.27
CA GLN A 6 12.65 28.66 -1.75
C GLN A 6 12.03 27.79 -2.85
N GLN A 7 11.77 26.50 -2.55
CA GLN A 7 10.94 25.66 -3.40
C GLN A 7 9.60 26.39 -3.58
N GLU A 8 9.34 26.89 -4.79
CA GLU A 8 8.00 27.31 -5.18
C GLU A 8 7.06 26.16 -4.85
N TYR A 9 6.00 26.45 -4.10
CA TYR A 9 4.94 25.49 -3.79
C TYR A 9 4.27 25.06 -5.10
N GLN A 10 4.87 24.06 -5.76
CA GLN A 10 4.25 23.32 -6.84
C GLN A 10 2.90 22.81 -6.33
N ASN A 11 1.88 22.90 -7.18
CA ASN A 11 0.50 22.49 -6.89
C ASN A 11 0.49 21.21 -6.02
N PRO A 12 -0.04 21.24 -4.78
CA PRO A 12 0.07 20.14 -3.82
C PRO A 12 -0.59 18.83 -4.32
N GLY A 13 -1.36 18.91 -5.41
CA GLY A 13 -1.97 17.78 -6.09
C GLY A 13 -1.11 17.12 -7.19
N ALA A 14 0.01 17.72 -7.61
CA ALA A 14 0.88 17.26 -8.70
C ALA A 14 2.14 16.60 -8.12
N VAL A 15 2.03 15.31 -7.81
CA VAL A 15 3.13 14.50 -7.25
C VAL A 15 3.36 13.27 -8.14
N GLN A 16 4.62 12.87 -8.28
CA GLN A 16 5.02 11.75 -9.13
C GLN A 16 4.68 10.38 -8.50
N PHE A 17 4.86 10.24 -7.19
CA PHE A 17 4.75 8.94 -6.51
C PHE A 17 3.54 8.84 -5.60
N GLY A 18 2.65 9.84 -5.60
CA GLY A 18 1.46 9.83 -4.74
C GLY A 18 1.73 10.17 -3.27
N ASN A 19 2.93 10.64 -2.95
CA ASN A 19 3.39 11.06 -1.62
C ASN A 19 2.75 12.38 -1.15
N PHE A 20 1.42 12.44 -1.13
CA PHE A 20 0.69 13.61 -0.64
C PHE A 20 0.85 13.75 0.87
N ILE A 21 1.35 14.91 1.29
CA ILE A 21 1.45 15.31 2.71
C ILE A 21 0.09 15.25 3.43
N ASN A 22 -0.99 15.61 2.74
CA ASN A 22 -2.33 15.72 3.30
C ASN A 22 -3.27 14.58 2.83
N TYR A 23 -2.74 13.40 2.51
CA TYR A 23 -3.53 12.32 1.90
C TYR A 23 -4.84 12.01 2.66
N TYR A 24 -4.75 11.91 3.99
CA TYR A 24 -5.88 11.56 4.86
C TYR A 24 -6.81 12.73 5.22
N GLN A 25 -6.48 13.97 4.84
CA GLN A 25 -7.45 15.08 4.89
C GLN A 25 -8.53 14.94 3.79
N PHE A 26 -8.23 14.22 2.70
CA PHE A 26 -9.13 14.04 1.57
C PHE A 26 -9.72 12.62 1.47
N ASN A 27 -9.02 11.64 2.04
CA ASN A 27 -9.46 10.24 2.08
C ASN A 27 -9.58 9.81 3.54
N SER A 28 -10.80 9.69 4.07
CA SER A 28 -10.99 9.30 5.48
C SER A 28 -10.45 7.89 5.73
N ALA A 29 -9.54 7.80 6.68
CA ALA A 29 -8.93 6.57 7.12
C ALA A 29 -9.97 5.65 7.79
N GLU A 30 -10.92 6.22 8.51
CA GLU A 30 -12.03 5.55 9.21
C GLU A 30 -13.03 4.96 8.22
N GLN A 31 -13.36 5.70 7.15
CA GLN A 31 -14.20 5.18 6.07
C GLN A 31 -13.55 3.98 5.40
N ARG A 32 -12.23 4.03 5.15
CA ARG A 32 -11.47 2.87 4.64
C ARG A 32 -11.50 1.71 5.63
N LEU A 33 -11.31 1.97 6.92
CA LEU A 33 -11.33 0.95 7.97
C LEU A 33 -12.68 0.21 8.01
N GLY A 34 -13.78 0.93 7.84
CA GLY A 34 -15.14 0.37 7.80
C GLY A 34 -15.41 -0.56 6.62
N LEU A 35 -14.55 -0.56 5.59
CA LEU A 35 -14.64 -1.47 4.45
C LEU A 35 -13.86 -2.77 4.64
N LEU A 36 -13.08 -2.90 5.72
CA LEU A 36 -12.31 -4.12 5.98
C LEU A 36 -13.21 -5.20 6.55
N SER A 37 -13.12 -6.41 6.00
CA SER A 37 -13.80 -7.57 6.57
C SER A 37 -13.18 -7.95 7.90
N LYS A 38 -13.99 -8.23 8.93
CA LYS A 38 -13.48 -8.78 10.21
C LYS A 38 -13.15 -10.28 10.14
N LYS A 39 -13.67 -11.01 9.14
CA LYS A 39 -13.63 -12.49 9.13
C LYS A 39 -12.43 -13.09 8.41
N HIS A 40 -11.72 -12.33 7.59
CA HIS A 40 -10.75 -12.87 6.65
C HIS A 40 -9.27 -12.67 7.06
N TRP A 41 -9.02 -12.07 8.22
CA TRP A 41 -7.67 -11.83 8.76
C TRP A 41 -7.09 -13.03 9.54
N PHE A 42 -7.80 -14.15 9.60
CA PHE A 42 -7.29 -15.34 10.27
C PHE A 42 -6.46 -16.18 9.28
N VAL A 43 -5.25 -16.51 9.71
CA VAL A 43 -4.31 -17.42 9.05
C VAL A 43 -4.16 -18.66 9.94
N GLU A 44 -3.90 -19.81 9.31
CA GLU A 44 -4.04 -21.17 9.85
C GLU A 44 -3.37 -21.44 11.22
N LYS A 45 -3.84 -22.53 11.86
CA LYS A 45 -3.37 -23.05 13.14
C LYS A 45 -1.87 -23.41 13.10
N GLY A 46 -1.16 -23.24 14.22
CA GLY A 46 0.25 -23.65 14.37
C GLY A 46 1.28 -22.51 14.42
N CYS A 47 0.85 -21.25 14.42
CA CYS A 47 1.72 -20.08 14.59
C CYS A 47 1.41 -19.27 15.86
N GLU A 48 0.76 -19.90 16.85
CA GLU A 48 0.23 -19.29 18.08
C GLU A 48 1.33 -18.59 18.91
N ASP A 49 2.56 -19.13 18.88
CA ASP A 49 3.71 -18.56 19.60
C ASP A 49 4.42 -17.41 18.84
N SER A 50 4.00 -17.10 17.61
CA SER A 50 4.61 -16.04 16.79
C SER A 50 3.65 -14.86 16.59
N PRO A 51 4.15 -13.60 16.53
CA PRO A 51 3.27 -12.47 16.26
C PRO A 51 2.65 -12.58 14.86
N TYR A 52 1.43 -12.07 14.71
CA TYR A 52 0.76 -11.83 13.44
C TYR A 52 1.47 -10.69 12.71
N LEU A 53 2.16 -11.02 11.61
CA LEU A 53 2.99 -10.08 10.86
C LEU A 53 2.20 -9.45 9.73
N VAL A 54 2.25 -8.12 9.66
CA VAL A 54 1.62 -7.33 8.59
C VAL A 54 2.66 -6.47 7.89
N LEU A 55 2.59 -6.41 6.57
CA LEU A 55 3.29 -5.41 5.76
C LEU A 55 2.28 -4.40 5.21
N ASP A 56 2.48 -3.11 5.43
CA ASP A 56 1.67 -2.02 4.87
C ASP A 56 2.51 -1.23 3.86
N VAL A 57 2.23 -1.40 2.57
CA VAL A 57 3.01 -0.81 1.47
C VAL A 57 2.36 0.49 0.99
N GLY A 58 3.13 1.57 1.03
CA GLY A 58 2.63 2.92 0.77
C GLY A 58 1.90 3.50 1.97
N CYS A 59 2.49 3.37 3.17
CA CYS A 59 1.85 3.74 4.42
C CYS A 59 1.62 5.26 4.58
N ASN A 60 2.21 6.09 3.71
CA ASN A 60 2.18 7.55 3.78
C ASN A 60 2.65 8.00 5.17
N SER A 61 1.95 8.94 5.82
CA SER A 61 2.26 9.39 7.18
C SER A 61 1.79 8.43 8.29
N GLY A 62 1.43 7.18 7.98
CA GLY A 62 1.12 6.15 8.97
C GLY A 62 -0.25 6.28 9.67
N VAL A 63 -1.08 7.26 9.32
CA VAL A 63 -2.40 7.49 9.94
C VAL A 63 -3.29 6.24 9.84
N PHE A 64 -3.40 5.66 8.64
CA PHE A 64 -4.20 4.44 8.48
C PHE A 64 -3.53 3.22 9.10
N THR A 65 -2.20 3.12 9.04
CA THR A 65 -1.44 2.02 9.64
C THR A 65 -1.74 1.90 11.14
N GLN A 66 -1.81 3.03 11.86
CA GLN A 66 -2.18 3.06 13.27
C GLN A 66 -3.63 2.61 13.52
N LEU A 67 -4.58 3.02 12.65
CA LEU A 67 -5.97 2.53 12.73
C LEU A 67 -6.07 1.04 12.41
N LEU A 68 -5.32 0.56 11.42
CA LEU A 68 -5.25 -0.84 11.05
C LEU A 68 -4.74 -1.67 12.22
N LYS A 69 -3.70 -1.22 12.94
CA LYS A 69 -3.24 -1.90 14.16
C LYS A 69 -4.34 -2.03 15.20
N LYS A 70 -5.07 -0.96 15.49
CA LYS A 70 -6.19 -0.97 16.45
C LYS A 70 -7.30 -1.93 16.01
N PHE A 71 -7.65 -1.92 14.73
CA PHE A 71 -8.65 -2.83 14.16
C PHE A 71 -8.21 -4.29 14.25
N LEU A 72 -6.99 -4.61 13.84
CA LEU A 72 -6.46 -5.99 13.89
C LEU A 72 -6.38 -6.49 15.33
N THR A 73 -6.01 -5.62 16.27
CA THR A 73 -6.00 -5.92 17.70
C THR A 73 -7.38 -6.38 18.18
N GLN A 74 -8.47 -5.81 17.66
CA GLN A 74 -9.83 -6.25 18.00
C GLN A 74 -10.26 -7.54 17.30
N VAL A 75 -9.70 -7.82 16.11
CA VAL A 75 -10.08 -8.96 15.28
C VAL A 75 -9.30 -10.23 15.65
N ILE A 76 -8.03 -10.09 16.02
CA ILE A 76 -7.09 -11.22 16.16
C ILE A 76 -6.93 -11.64 17.63
N ILE A 77 -7.13 -10.75 18.61
CA ILE A 77 -7.00 -11.07 20.06
C ILE A 77 -8.18 -11.97 20.51
N PRO A 78 -7.92 -12.98 21.38
CA PRO A 78 -6.68 -13.21 22.15
C PRO A 78 -5.57 -13.99 21.44
N SER A 79 -5.70 -14.28 20.14
CA SER A 79 -4.93 -15.33 19.49
C SER A 79 -3.43 -15.03 19.32
N ARG A 80 -3.02 -13.80 18.93
CA ARG A 80 -1.62 -13.45 18.62
C ARG A 80 -1.34 -11.95 18.83
N ASN A 81 -0.12 -11.60 19.26
CA ASN A 81 0.37 -10.21 19.18
C ASN A 81 0.48 -9.76 17.72
N ILE A 82 0.37 -8.47 17.40
CA ILE A 82 0.43 -7.95 16.02
C ILE A 82 1.67 -7.08 15.85
N LYS A 83 2.46 -7.35 14.81
CA LYS A 83 3.58 -6.49 14.39
C LYS A 83 3.36 -6.02 12.96
N ILE A 84 3.47 -4.72 12.73
CA ILE A 84 3.29 -4.11 11.40
C ILE A 84 4.62 -3.51 10.95
N TYR A 85 5.10 -3.92 9.78
CA TYR A 85 6.14 -3.23 9.05
C TYR A 85 5.48 -2.33 8.02
N ALA A 86 5.68 -1.02 8.14
CA ALA A 86 4.99 -0.01 7.32
C ALA A 86 6.02 0.77 6.51
N VAL A 87 5.87 0.75 5.19
CA VAL A 87 6.92 1.22 4.28
C VAL A 87 6.36 2.24 3.30
N ASP A 88 7.14 3.29 3.05
CA ASP A 88 6.84 4.32 2.06
C ASP A 88 8.13 4.80 1.40
N LEU A 89 8.02 5.34 0.19
CA LEU A 89 9.16 5.85 -0.59
C LEU A 89 9.65 7.20 -0.06
N ASP A 90 8.78 7.98 0.59
CA ASP A 90 9.08 9.34 1.00
C ASP A 90 9.66 9.41 2.43
N PRO A 91 10.93 9.85 2.59
CA PRO A 91 11.56 9.89 3.90
C PRO A 91 10.94 10.90 4.86
N ASP A 92 10.33 11.98 4.35
CA ASP A 92 9.70 12.99 5.20
C ASP A 92 8.31 12.54 5.67
N LEU A 93 7.58 11.77 4.86
CA LEU A 93 6.36 11.08 5.33
C LEU A 93 6.69 10.04 6.40
N ILE A 94 7.76 9.27 6.22
CA ILE A 94 8.21 8.29 7.21
C ILE A 94 8.65 8.96 8.52
N LYS A 95 9.42 10.06 8.46
CA LYS A 95 9.78 10.83 9.66
C LYS A 95 8.53 11.28 10.43
N ARG A 96 7.49 11.75 9.73
CA ARG A 96 6.22 12.14 10.36
C ARG A 96 5.50 10.92 10.95
N ALA A 97 5.43 9.82 10.21
CA ALA A 97 4.84 8.57 10.70
C ALA A 97 5.51 8.09 12.00
N GLN A 98 6.84 8.20 12.08
CA GLN A 98 7.61 7.87 13.28
C GLN A 98 7.35 8.86 14.43
N ALA A 99 7.30 10.16 14.16
CA ALA A 99 7.05 11.19 15.17
C ALA A 99 5.62 11.10 15.75
N ASP A 100 4.64 10.75 14.93
CA ASP A 100 3.23 10.64 15.29
C ASP A 100 2.84 9.20 15.69
N ASN A 101 3.79 8.27 15.83
CA ASN A 101 3.52 6.88 16.17
C ASN A 101 3.14 6.73 17.64
N ASN A 102 1.87 6.46 17.91
CA ASN A 102 1.35 6.25 19.27
C ASN A 102 1.24 4.76 19.65
N CYS A 103 1.74 3.86 18.81
CA CYS A 103 1.68 2.40 19.01
C CYS A 103 3.04 1.78 19.38
N ASP A 104 3.97 2.62 19.87
CA ASP A 104 5.33 2.32 20.31
C ASP A 104 6.00 1.21 19.50
N ILE A 105 6.10 0.01 20.08
CA ILE A 105 6.95 -1.10 19.63
C ILE A 105 6.31 -2.04 18.61
N ASP A 106 5.04 -1.85 18.27
CA ASP A 106 4.30 -2.78 17.41
C ASP A 106 4.29 -2.37 15.93
N ILE A 107 4.67 -1.13 15.62
CA ILE A 107 4.75 -0.62 14.25
C ILE A 107 6.16 -0.12 13.99
N GLU A 108 6.84 -0.71 13.00
CA GLU A 108 8.14 -0.27 12.51
C GLU A 108 7.94 0.44 11.17
N PHE A 109 8.25 1.73 11.10
CA PHE A 109 8.18 2.54 9.88
C PHE A 109 9.54 2.63 9.19
N ALA A 110 9.60 2.36 7.89
CA ALA A 110 10.83 2.42 7.11
C ALA A 110 10.65 3.12 5.76
N CYS A 111 11.66 3.92 5.37
CA CYS A 111 11.73 4.54 4.05
C CYS A 111 12.33 3.54 3.06
N LEU A 112 11.53 3.01 2.15
CA LEU A 112 11.92 1.97 1.19
C LEU A 112 11.27 2.21 -0.18
N ASP A 113 12.05 2.02 -1.24
CA ASP A 113 11.51 1.80 -2.58
C ASP A 113 11.21 0.30 -2.79
N VAL A 114 9.94 -0.08 -2.72
CA VAL A 114 9.51 -1.48 -2.90
C VAL A 114 9.73 -2.03 -4.32
N MET A 115 10.03 -1.17 -5.30
CA MET A 115 10.43 -1.57 -6.64
C MET A 115 11.95 -1.73 -6.79
N ALA A 116 12.74 -1.21 -5.85
CA ALA A 116 14.20 -1.35 -5.87
C ALA A 116 14.64 -2.63 -5.16
N VAL A 117 15.39 -3.49 -5.87
CA VAL A 117 15.87 -4.78 -5.34
C VAL A 117 16.54 -4.66 -3.97
N LYS A 118 17.41 -3.65 -3.78
CA LYS A 118 18.14 -3.42 -2.53
C LYS A 118 17.22 -3.09 -1.34
N ASP A 119 16.12 -2.39 -1.59
CA ASP A 119 15.18 -2.02 -0.53
C ASP A 119 14.18 -3.15 -0.29
N PHE A 120 13.81 -3.89 -1.34
CA PHE A 120 12.98 -5.09 -1.22
C PHE A 120 13.64 -6.17 -0.34
N THR A 121 14.96 -6.34 -0.37
CA THR A 121 15.64 -7.30 0.53
C THR A 121 15.46 -6.96 2.01
N LYS A 122 15.29 -5.69 2.38
CA LYS A 122 15.04 -5.31 3.78
C LYS A 122 13.69 -5.79 4.31
N ILE A 123 12.71 -6.00 3.40
CA ILE A 123 11.43 -6.61 3.75
C ILE A 123 11.63 -8.09 4.08
N GLN A 124 12.52 -8.78 3.35
CA GLN A 124 12.91 -10.15 3.67
C GLN A 124 13.70 -10.22 4.98
N ASP A 125 14.64 -9.30 5.21
CA ASP A 125 15.38 -9.22 6.48
C ASP A 125 14.41 -9.04 7.67
N TYR A 126 13.35 -8.24 7.50
CA TYR A 126 12.31 -8.09 8.52
C TYR A 126 11.61 -9.41 8.83
N LEU A 127 11.26 -10.22 7.82
CA LEU A 127 10.67 -11.55 8.02
C LEU A 127 11.64 -12.52 8.70
N ASP A 128 12.92 -12.43 8.35
CA ASP A 128 13.98 -13.28 8.90
C ASP A 128 14.18 -13.03 10.40
N LYS A 129 14.00 -11.78 10.88
CA LYS A 129 13.96 -11.44 12.33
C LYS A 129 12.96 -12.32 13.09
N TYR A 130 11.86 -12.72 12.45
CA TYR A 130 10.79 -13.54 13.02
C TYR A 130 10.83 -15.01 12.55
N LYS A 131 11.87 -15.41 11.79
CA LYS A 131 12.00 -16.74 11.19
C LYS A 131 10.79 -17.11 10.32
N ARG A 132 10.23 -16.14 9.60
CA ARG A 132 9.08 -16.31 8.71
C ARG A 132 9.51 -16.20 7.26
N LYS A 133 8.79 -16.88 6.36
CA LYS A 133 8.96 -16.72 4.91
C LYS A 133 7.93 -15.77 4.29
N LYS A 134 6.83 -15.52 4.99
CA LYS A 134 5.70 -14.69 4.55
C LYS A 134 5.11 -13.95 5.74
N PHE A 135 4.55 -12.79 5.45
CA PHE A 135 3.63 -12.07 6.33
C PHE A 135 2.28 -12.79 6.38
N ASP A 136 1.63 -12.74 7.53
CA ASP A 136 0.25 -13.21 7.65
C ASP A 136 -0.68 -12.33 6.79
N ALA A 137 -0.41 -11.02 6.68
CA ALA A 137 -1.06 -10.14 5.69
C ALA A 137 -0.10 -9.13 5.05
N VAL A 138 -0.26 -8.90 3.74
CA VAL A 138 0.36 -7.79 3.02
C VAL A 138 -0.74 -6.89 2.48
N CYS A 139 -0.65 -5.60 2.76
CA CYS A 139 -1.62 -4.60 2.37
C CYS A 139 -1.02 -3.59 1.39
N CYS A 140 -1.76 -3.23 0.35
CA CYS A 140 -1.40 -2.16 -0.59
C CYS A 140 -2.63 -1.29 -0.90
N PHE A 141 -2.85 -0.29 -0.04
CA PHE A 141 -4.01 0.61 -0.14
C PHE A 141 -3.73 1.79 -1.05
N SER A 142 -4.43 1.89 -2.19
CA SER A 142 -4.32 3.04 -3.08
C SER A 142 -2.89 3.38 -3.52
N ILE A 143 -2.06 2.36 -3.80
CA ILE A 143 -0.69 2.52 -4.33
C ILE A 143 -0.51 1.95 -5.74
N THR A 144 -1.37 1.03 -6.18
CA THR A 144 -1.19 0.32 -7.47
C THR A 144 -1.12 1.28 -8.67
N MET A 145 -1.91 2.36 -8.66
CA MET A 145 -1.82 3.39 -9.70
C MET A 145 -0.45 4.08 -9.77
N TRP A 146 0.15 4.39 -8.63
CA TRP A 146 1.43 5.10 -8.60
C TRP A 146 2.57 4.21 -9.09
N ILE A 147 2.55 2.92 -8.72
CA ILE A 147 3.46 1.93 -9.29
C ILE A 147 3.28 1.86 -10.81
N HIS A 148 2.04 1.71 -11.28
CA HIS A 148 1.75 1.54 -12.69
C HIS A 148 2.12 2.75 -13.55
N LEU A 149 1.86 3.97 -13.05
CA LEU A 149 2.24 5.20 -13.75
C LEU A 149 3.76 5.38 -13.89
N ASN A 150 4.55 4.86 -12.94
CA ASN A 150 6.00 5.02 -12.89
C ASN A 150 6.78 3.85 -13.47
N HIS A 151 6.18 2.65 -13.53
CA HIS A 151 6.87 1.41 -13.93
C HIS A 151 6.13 0.59 -14.99
N ASP A 152 5.09 1.14 -15.61
CA ASP A 152 4.24 0.48 -16.62
C ASP A 152 3.57 -0.84 -16.17
N ASP A 153 2.90 -1.51 -17.12
CA ASP A 153 2.17 -2.74 -16.87
C ASP A 153 3.07 -3.84 -16.29
N THR A 154 4.33 -3.93 -16.76
CA THR A 154 5.31 -4.91 -16.29
C THR A 154 5.70 -4.65 -14.85
N GLY A 155 5.94 -3.39 -14.50
CA GLY A 155 6.25 -3.01 -13.13
C GLY A 155 5.09 -3.25 -12.17
N LEU A 156 3.85 -2.97 -12.58
CA LEU A 156 2.68 -3.32 -11.76
C LEU A 156 2.54 -4.84 -11.57
N GLN A 157 2.78 -5.62 -12.63
CA GLN A 157 2.75 -7.09 -12.56
C GLN A 157 3.85 -7.67 -11.68
N GLU A 158 5.06 -7.10 -11.72
CA GLU A 158 6.18 -7.46 -10.85
C GLU A 158 5.89 -7.10 -9.40
N PHE A 159 5.39 -5.89 -9.15
CA PHE A 159 4.95 -5.46 -7.82
C PHE A 159 3.95 -6.43 -7.19
N LEU A 160 2.88 -6.77 -7.92
CA LEU A 160 1.86 -7.71 -7.43
C LEU A 160 2.44 -9.11 -7.19
N ARG A 161 3.34 -9.58 -8.06
CA ARG A 161 4.02 -10.88 -7.90
C ARG A 161 4.88 -10.90 -6.64
N ASN A 162 5.65 -9.83 -6.41
CA ASN A 162 6.49 -9.69 -5.24
C ASN A 162 5.66 -9.66 -3.96
N LEU A 163 4.58 -8.86 -3.90
CA LEU A 163 3.69 -8.84 -2.74
C LEU A 163 3.01 -10.19 -2.50
N CYS A 164 2.56 -10.88 -3.56
CA CYS A 164 2.05 -12.25 -3.44
C CYS A 164 3.12 -13.22 -2.92
N SER A 165 4.37 -13.13 -3.33
CA SER A 165 5.40 -14.06 -2.83
C SER A 165 5.59 -13.96 -1.31
N LEU A 166 5.33 -12.77 -0.75
CA LEU A 166 5.50 -12.43 0.66
C LEU A 166 4.24 -12.60 1.51
N SER A 167 3.09 -13.00 0.96
CA SER A 167 1.81 -12.94 1.69
C SER A 167 1.09 -14.28 1.82
N GLU A 168 0.51 -14.53 2.99
CA GLU A 168 -0.59 -15.48 3.13
C GLU A 168 -1.89 -14.81 2.65
N LEU A 169 -2.22 -13.64 3.21
CA LEU A 169 -3.32 -12.79 2.75
C LEU A 169 -2.78 -11.54 2.03
N LEU A 170 -3.20 -11.29 0.79
CA LEU A 170 -2.98 -10.02 0.11
C LEU A 170 -4.25 -9.16 0.15
N VAL A 171 -4.13 -7.92 0.59
CA VAL A 171 -5.21 -6.92 0.63
C VAL A 171 -4.90 -5.79 -0.34
N VAL A 172 -5.77 -5.57 -1.33
CA VAL A 172 -5.55 -4.62 -2.43
C VAL A 172 -6.70 -3.62 -2.50
N GLU A 173 -6.39 -2.32 -2.52
CA GLU A 173 -7.32 -1.26 -2.90
C GLU A 173 -6.84 -0.61 -4.21
N ALA A 174 -7.21 -1.18 -5.35
CA ALA A 174 -6.79 -0.68 -6.66
C ALA A 174 -7.56 0.59 -7.05
N GLN A 175 -6.86 1.60 -7.57
CA GLN A 175 -7.53 2.80 -8.07
C GLN A 175 -8.02 2.63 -9.52
N PRO A 176 -9.23 3.12 -9.86
CA PRO A 176 -9.76 3.06 -11.22
C PRO A 176 -9.05 4.02 -12.17
N TRP A 177 -9.16 3.77 -13.47
CA TRP A 177 -8.53 4.56 -14.54
C TRP A 177 -8.79 6.08 -14.47
N ARG A 178 -9.97 6.48 -13.98
CA ARG A 178 -10.30 7.90 -13.79
C ARG A 178 -9.31 8.61 -12.86
N CYS A 179 -8.74 7.90 -11.88
CA CYS A 179 -7.70 8.43 -11.01
C CYS A 179 -6.39 8.68 -11.79
N TYR A 180 -6.01 7.77 -12.70
CA TYR A 180 -4.83 7.92 -13.57
C TYR A 180 -4.95 9.19 -14.43
N GLN A 181 -6.09 9.35 -15.10
CA GLN A 181 -6.36 10.53 -15.92
C GLN A 181 -6.33 11.82 -15.09
N THR A 182 -6.80 11.78 -13.85
CA THR A 182 -6.79 12.94 -12.95
C THR A 182 -5.37 13.28 -12.51
N ALA A 183 -4.55 12.28 -12.17
CA ALA A 183 -3.14 12.47 -11.83
C ALA A 183 -2.36 13.08 -13.01
N GLU A 184 -2.49 12.50 -14.21
CA GLU A 184 -1.83 13.00 -15.42
C GLU A 184 -2.26 14.44 -15.75
N ARG A 185 -3.55 14.78 -15.63
CA ARG A 185 -4.02 16.17 -15.80
C ARG A 185 -3.39 17.13 -14.79
N ARG A 186 -3.16 16.71 -13.55
CA ARG A 186 -2.51 17.55 -12.52
C ARG A 186 -1.03 17.76 -12.84
N MET A 187 -0.32 16.73 -13.30
CA MET A 187 1.07 16.84 -13.75
C MET A 187 1.20 17.80 -14.94
N LYS A 188 0.30 17.72 -15.93
CA LYS A 188 0.32 18.63 -17.08
C LYS A 188 0.16 20.11 -16.69
N LYS A 189 -0.57 20.41 -15.61
CA LYS A 189 -0.73 21.79 -15.13
C LYS A 189 0.56 22.40 -14.57
N VAL A 190 1.54 21.57 -14.20
CA VAL A 190 2.86 22.00 -13.75
C VAL A 190 3.94 21.71 -14.82
N ASN A 191 3.54 21.66 -16.10
CA ASN A 191 4.41 21.36 -17.24
C ASN A 191 5.21 20.06 -17.10
N ASN A 192 4.61 19.05 -16.46
CA ASN A 192 5.19 17.73 -16.28
C ASN A 192 4.20 16.63 -16.74
N SER A 193 4.61 15.37 -16.77
CA SER A 193 3.75 14.24 -17.16
C SER A 193 4.30 12.93 -16.62
N PHE A 194 3.48 11.88 -16.64
CA PHE A 194 3.96 10.51 -16.45
C PHE A 194 4.51 9.95 -17.78
N PRO A 195 5.84 9.75 -17.94
CA PRO A 195 6.43 9.40 -19.23
C PRO A 195 5.90 8.09 -19.83
N LEU A 196 5.44 7.17 -18.98
CA LEU A 196 4.91 5.85 -19.38
C LEU A 196 3.38 5.85 -19.56
N PHE A 197 2.67 6.94 -19.25
CA PHE A 197 1.20 6.99 -19.28
C PHE A 197 0.62 6.56 -20.63
N LEU A 198 1.25 6.99 -21.73
CA LEU A 198 0.82 6.65 -23.08
C LEU A 198 1.17 5.21 -23.49
N LYS A 199 2.08 4.53 -22.77
CA LYS A 199 2.48 3.14 -23.04
C LYS A 199 1.61 2.11 -22.32
N LEU A 200 0.88 2.52 -21.26
CA LEU A 200 0.06 1.62 -20.46
C LEU A 200 -0.96 0.87 -21.32
N LYS A 201 -1.12 -0.43 -21.09
CA LYS A 201 -2.10 -1.29 -21.77
C LYS A 201 -3.32 -1.53 -20.90
N TRP A 202 -3.13 -1.72 -19.60
CA TRP A 202 -4.19 -1.85 -18.61
C TRP A 202 -4.77 -0.47 -18.29
N ARG A 203 -5.84 -0.10 -19.00
CA ARG A 203 -6.43 1.26 -18.94
C ARG A 203 -7.78 1.27 -18.27
N SER A 204 -8.86 1.41 -19.05
CA SER A 204 -10.23 1.54 -18.56
C SER A 204 -10.66 0.36 -17.69
N ASN A 205 -10.10 -0.82 -17.94
CA ASN A 205 -10.31 -2.08 -17.23
C ASN A 205 -9.19 -2.44 -16.24
N VAL A 206 -8.37 -1.48 -15.80
CA VAL A 206 -7.19 -1.77 -14.95
C VAL A 206 -7.50 -2.53 -13.67
N VAL A 207 -8.68 -2.30 -13.07
CA VAL A 207 -9.08 -3.00 -11.84
C VAL A 207 -9.38 -4.47 -12.15
N GLU A 208 -10.08 -4.72 -13.25
CA GLU A 208 -10.38 -6.07 -13.74
C GLU A 208 -9.10 -6.81 -14.17
N GLU A 209 -8.13 -6.12 -14.79
CA GLU A 209 -6.86 -6.74 -15.18
C GLU A 209 -5.98 -7.09 -13.98
N ILE A 210 -5.94 -6.23 -12.95
CA ILE A 210 -5.28 -6.55 -11.67
C ILE A 210 -5.91 -7.80 -11.06
N GLU A 211 -7.24 -7.87 -11.00
CA GLU A 211 -7.93 -9.04 -10.46
C GLU A 211 -7.63 -10.30 -11.26
N LYS A 212 -7.76 -10.26 -12.60
CA LYS A 212 -7.44 -11.40 -13.47
C LYS A 212 -5.98 -11.85 -13.33
N TYR A 213 -5.04 -10.93 -13.19
CA TYR A 213 -3.64 -11.29 -13.00
C TYR A 213 -3.43 -11.98 -11.65
N LEU A 214 -4.02 -11.46 -10.58
CA LEU A 214 -3.97 -12.11 -9.26
C LEU A 214 -4.60 -13.51 -9.29
N THR A 215 -5.76 -13.68 -9.92
CA THR A 215 -6.50 -14.95 -9.90
C THR A 215 -5.98 -15.96 -10.92
N ASN A 216 -5.77 -15.54 -12.16
CA ASN A 216 -5.50 -16.45 -13.27
C ASN A 216 -4.00 -16.67 -13.48
N THR A 217 -3.16 -15.67 -13.16
CA THR A 217 -1.70 -15.77 -13.33
C THR A 217 -1.00 -16.14 -12.04
N LEU A 218 -1.33 -15.46 -10.94
CA LEU A 218 -0.72 -15.72 -9.62
C LEU A 218 -1.49 -16.74 -8.79
N GLN A 219 -2.55 -17.33 -9.33
CA GLN A 219 -3.33 -18.42 -8.73
C GLN A 219 -3.87 -18.11 -7.32
N ARG A 220 -4.17 -16.84 -7.06
CA ARG A 220 -4.81 -16.42 -5.81
C ARG A 220 -6.33 -16.55 -5.89
N THR A 221 -6.96 -16.87 -4.77
CA THR A 221 -8.42 -16.91 -4.63
C THR A 221 -8.91 -15.62 -3.99
N LYS A 222 -9.82 -14.90 -4.66
CA LYS A 222 -10.49 -13.73 -4.06
C LYS A 222 -11.47 -14.22 -2.99
N VAL A 223 -11.19 -13.91 -1.73
CA VAL A 223 -12.00 -14.36 -0.58
C VAL A 223 -12.94 -13.28 -0.04
N TYR A 224 -12.68 -12.01 -0.35
CA TYR A 224 -13.54 -10.90 0.04
C TYR A 224 -13.43 -9.73 -0.92
N GLU A 225 -14.53 -9.00 -1.08
CA GLU A 225 -14.63 -7.74 -1.81
C GLU A 225 -15.56 -6.80 -1.03
N SER A 226 -15.11 -5.56 -0.79
CA SER A 226 -15.92 -4.54 -0.14
C SER A 226 -16.96 -3.94 -1.07
N LEU A 227 -17.96 -3.25 -0.48
CA LEU A 227 -18.78 -2.31 -1.26
C LEU A 227 -17.88 -1.22 -1.88
N PRO A 228 -18.22 -0.71 -3.07
CA PRO A 228 -17.48 0.37 -3.69
C PRO A 228 -17.67 1.67 -2.91
N THR A 229 -16.58 2.41 -2.74
CA THR A 229 -16.61 3.80 -2.25
C THR A 229 -17.29 4.73 -3.26
N LYS A 230 -17.56 5.99 -2.87
CA LYS A 230 -17.97 7.07 -3.79
C LYS A 230 -17.04 7.27 -4.98
N TRP A 231 -15.77 6.85 -4.85
CA TRP A 231 -14.76 6.91 -5.90
C TRP A 231 -14.65 5.62 -6.72
N LYS A 232 -15.62 4.70 -6.56
CA LYS A 232 -15.66 3.37 -7.18
C LYS A 232 -14.44 2.48 -6.85
N ARG A 233 -13.75 2.77 -5.74
CA ARG A 233 -12.68 1.89 -5.21
C ARG A 233 -13.30 0.82 -4.34
N LYS A 234 -12.79 -0.40 -4.45
CA LYS A 234 -13.12 -1.54 -3.60
C LYS A 234 -11.85 -2.03 -2.93
N ILE A 235 -11.99 -2.64 -1.75
CA ILE A 235 -10.92 -3.38 -1.10
C ILE A 235 -11.18 -4.86 -1.35
N CYS A 236 -10.22 -5.55 -1.94
CA CYS A 236 -10.29 -6.97 -2.25
C CYS A 236 -9.22 -7.74 -1.47
N PHE A 237 -9.58 -8.92 -0.99
CA PHE A 237 -8.70 -9.79 -0.22
C PHE A 237 -8.46 -11.07 -1.04
N PHE A 238 -7.21 -11.51 -1.10
CA PHE A 238 -6.76 -12.64 -1.89
C PHE A 238 -5.92 -13.58 -1.03
N LYS A 239 -6.22 -14.89 -1.08
CA LYS A 239 -5.45 -15.97 -0.42
C LYS A 239 -4.85 -16.89 -1.46
#